data_AF-A0A0G1RV34-F1
#
_entry.id   AF-A0A0G1RV34-F1
#
_cell.length_a   1.000
_cell.length_b   1.000
_cell.length_c   1.000
_cell.angle_alpha   90.00
_cell.angle_beta   90.00
_cell.angle_gamma   90.00
#
_symmetry.space_group_name_H-M   'P 1'
#
loop_
_entity.id
_entity.type
_entity.pdbx_description
1 polymer ?
#
loop_
_entity_poly.entity_id
_entity_poly.type
_entity_poly.pdbx_seq_one_letter_code
_entity_poly.pdbx_strand_id
1 'polypeptide(L)'
;MALLPVQIIFSLFLIFAVTRVLLRLKDGSLTLAGFVFWLAVFILAIIGVIRPDLTTIVAFWLGINRGSDVVVYASILLLFYLIFRTNILLENLRHDLTQLVRTLALKDVDRTKK
;
A
#
# COMPACT_ATOMS: atom_id res chain seq x y z
N MET A 1 5.30 25.80 25.89
CA MET A 1 5.62 25.23 24.57
C MET A 1 4.38 24.50 24.07
N ALA A 2 3.57 25.15 23.22
CA ALA A 2 2.37 24.52 22.68
C ALA A 2 2.81 23.45 21.66
N LEU A 3 2.45 22.20 21.92
CA LEU A 3 2.57 21.13 20.92
C LEU A 3 1.69 21.54 19.74
N LEU A 4 2.29 21.74 18.56
CA LEU A 4 1.54 22.07 17.36
C LEU A 4 0.50 20.96 17.12
N PRO A 5 -0.79 21.27 16.86
CA PRO A 5 -1.84 20.26 16.66
C PRO A 5 -1.48 19.21 15.61
N VAL A 6 -0.70 19.61 14.60
CA VAL A 6 -0.13 18.75 13.56
C VAL A 6 0.75 17.63 14.12
N GLN A 7 1.56 17.90 15.14
CA GLN A 7 2.48 16.93 15.74
C GLN A 7 1.75 15.78 16.44
N ILE A 8 0.62 16.09 17.09
CA ILE A 8 -0.24 15.10 17.76
C ILE A 8 -0.92 14.21 16.71
N ILE A 9 -1.47 14.81 15.64
CA ILE A 9 -2.12 14.07 14.55
C ILE A 9 -1.14 13.10 13.87
N PHE A 10 0.09 13.55 13.59
CA PHE A 10 1.11 12.70 12.98
C PHE A 10 1.61 11.58 13.89
N SER A 11 1.78 11.85 15.19
CA SER A 11 2.13 10.84 16.19
C SER A 11 1.07 9.73 16.26
N LEU A 12 -0.21 10.11 16.31
CA LEU A 12 -1.33 9.17 16.40
C LEU A 12 -1.47 8.34 15.11
N PHE A 13 -1.27 8.97 13.95
CA PHE A 13 -1.23 8.28 12.65
C PHE A 13 -0.06 7.29 12.55
N LEU A 14 1.10 7.64 13.11
CA LEU A 14 2.28 6.78 13.17
C LEU A 14 2.06 5.52 13.99
N ILE A 15 1.48 5.68 15.18
CA ILE A 15 1.13 4.55 16.05
C ILE A 15 0.12 3.64 15.34
N PHE A 16 -0.88 4.22 14.66
CA PHE A 16 -1.84 3.47 13.87
C PHE A 16 -1.19 2.71 12.70
N ALA A 17 -0.28 3.35 11.96
CA ALA A 17 0.45 2.74 10.85
C ALA A 17 1.32 1.55 11.30
N VAL A 18 2.08 1.73 12.40
CA VAL A 18 2.90 0.66 12.99
C VAL A 18 2.02 -0.49 13.48
N THR A 19 0.91 -0.19 14.13
CA THR A 19 -0.06 -1.21 14.59
C THR A 19 -0.62 -2.00 13.41
N ARG A 20 -0.97 -1.34 12.29
CA ARG A 20 -1.47 -1.99 11.07
C ARG A 20 -0.42 -2.89 10.42
N VAL A 21 0.84 -2.50 10.45
CA VAL A 21 1.97 -3.26 9.91
C VAL A 21 2.26 -4.49 10.79
N LEU A 22 2.19 -4.37 12.12
CA LEU A 22 2.35 -5.48 13.06
C LEU A 22 1.21 -6.50 13.00
N LEU A 23 -0.05 -6.04 12.89
CA LEU A 23 -1.22 -6.92 12.74
C LEU A 23 -1.13 -7.75 11.45
N ARG A 24 -0.68 -7.12 10.36
CA ARG A 24 -0.48 -7.77 9.07
C ARG A 24 0.66 -8.80 9.03
N LEU A 25 1.66 -8.66 9.90
CA LEU A 25 2.74 -9.63 10.09
C LEU A 25 2.23 -10.91 10.79
N LYS A 26 1.31 -10.74 11.74
CA LYS A 26 0.80 -11.83 12.60
C LYS A 26 -0.23 -12.72 11.89
N ASP A 27 -0.93 -12.17 10.90
CA ASP A 27 -1.96 -12.89 10.13
C ASP A 27 -1.42 -13.80 9.01
N GLY A 28 -0.10 -13.82 8.76
CA GLY A 28 0.53 -14.67 7.72
C GLY A 28 0.12 -14.34 6.28
N SER A 29 -0.71 -13.31 6.07
CA SER A 29 -1.29 -12.90 4.78
C SER A 29 -0.36 -11.99 3.95
N LEU A 30 0.80 -11.62 4.49
CA LEU A 30 1.80 -10.79 3.82
C LEU A 30 3.14 -11.51 3.74
N THR A 31 3.65 -11.64 2.52
CA THR A 31 5.02 -12.08 2.28
C THR A 31 5.99 -11.08 2.90
N LEU A 32 7.16 -11.57 3.34
CA LEU A 32 8.20 -10.76 3.99
C LEU A 32 8.61 -9.54 3.12
N ALA A 33 8.58 -9.71 1.79
CA ALA A 33 8.77 -8.62 0.82
C ALA A 33 7.66 -7.55 0.88
N GLY A 34 6.39 -7.94 1.05
CA GLY A 34 5.28 -7.02 1.19
C GLY A 34 5.33 -6.23 2.50
N PHE A 35 5.77 -6.86 3.59
CA PHE A 35 6.02 -6.19 4.86
C PHE A 35 7.11 -5.12 4.73
N VAL A 36 8.28 -5.48 4.17
CA VAL A 36 9.40 -4.55 3.98
C VAL A 36 9.02 -3.40 3.05
N PHE A 37 8.27 -3.67 1.97
CA PHE A 37 7.77 -2.63 1.06
C PHE A 37 6.89 -1.60 1.79
N TRP A 38 5.89 -2.07 2.56
CA TRP A 38 5.01 -1.17 3.30
C TRP A 38 5.74 -0.41 4.40
N LEU A 39 6.67 -1.06 5.12
CA LEU A 39 7.51 -0.42 6.12
C LEU A 39 8.33 0.73 5.49
N ALA A 40 8.96 0.48 4.33
CA ALA A 40 9.73 1.49 3.61
C ALA A 40 8.86 2.68 3.15
N VAL A 41 7.64 2.42 2.65
CA VAL A 41 6.69 3.49 2.28
C VAL A 41 6.30 4.34 3.48
N PHE A 42 6.03 3.74 4.64
CA PHE A 42 5.71 4.49 5.86
C PHE A 42 6.92 5.29 6.37
N ILE A 43 8.13 4.72 6.34
CA ILE A 43 9.36 5.43 6.70
C ILE A 43 9.58 6.65 5.80
N LEU A 44 9.42 6.49 4.48
CA LEU A 44 9.51 7.60 3.53
C LEU A 44 8.46 8.69 3.80
N ALA A 45 7.22 8.32 4.11
CA ALA A 45 6.17 9.26 4.46
C ALA A 45 6.50 10.06 5.74
N ILE A 46 7.03 9.40 6.78
CA ILE A 46 7.46 10.06 8.02
C ILE A 46 8.58 11.06 7.74
N ILE A 47 9.59 10.65 6.96
CA ILE A 47 10.73 11.51 6.62
C ILE A 47 10.27 12.75 5.86
N GLY A 48 9.36 12.59 4.88
CA GLY A 48 8.80 13.70 4.12
C GLY A 48 8.02 14.71 4.97
N VAL A 49 7.42 14.26 6.07
CA VAL A 49 6.67 15.12 7.00
C VAL A 49 7.58 15.83 8.00
N ILE A 50 8.54 15.11 8.58
CA ILE A 50 9.42 15.64 9.64
C ILE A 50 10.46 16.61 9.04
N ARG A 51 10.90 16.40 7.79
CA ARG A 51 11.91 17.23 7.12
C ARG A 51 11.41 17.75 5.78
N PRO A 52 10.59 18.83 5.78
CA PRO A 52 10.17 19.47 4.53
C PRO A 52 11.36 20.02 3.72
N ASP A 53 12.50 20.34 4.35
CA ASP A 53 13.71 20.81 3.64
C ASP A 53 14.22 19.81 2.58
N LEU A 54 14.09 18.50 2.83
CA LEU A 54 14.45 17.47 1.86
C LEU A 54 13.49 17.46 0.68
N THR A 55 12.19 17.65 0.94
CA THR A 55 11.19 17.79 -0.13
C THR A 55 11.43 19.04 -0.96
N THR A 56 11.96 20.12 -0.37
CA THR A 56 12.30 21.36 -1.09
C THR A 56 13.50 21.18 -2.03
N ILE A 57 14.52 20.41 -1.64
CA ILE A 57 15.68 20.10 -2.51
C ILE A 57 15.24 19.26 -3.72
N VAL A 58 14.40 18.24 -3.48
CA VAL A 58 13.84 17.40 -4.55
C VAL A 58 12.90 18.21 -5.45
N ALA A 59 12.11 19.12 -4.87
CA ALA A 59 11.21 20.00 -5.62
C ALA A 59 11.98 20.96 -6.53
N PHE A 60 13.11 21.52 -6.08
CA PHE A 60 13.97 22.36 -6.91
C PHE A 60 14.54 21.61 -8.12
N TRP A 61 14.97 20.36 -7.93
CA TRP A 61 15.43 19.50 -9.02
C TRP A 61 14.31 19.09 -9.98
N LEU A 62 13.08 18.93 -9.49
CA LEU A 62 11.90 18.61 -10.28
C LEU A 62 11.20 19.84 -10.89
N GLY A 63 11.68 21.06 -10.63
CA GLY A 63 11.09 22.30 -11.13
C GLY A 63 9.77 22.71 -10.43
N ILE A 64 9.49 22.18 -9.24
CA ILE A 64 8.28 22.43 -8.46
C ILE A 64 8.61 23.42 -7.33
N ASN A 65 7.95 24.58 -7.29
CA ASN A 65 8.24 25.64 -6.31
C ASN A 65 7.81 25.31 -4.86
N ARG A 66 7.07 24.21 -4.63
CA ARG A 66 6.53 23.83 -3.32
C ARG A 66 6.80 22.36 -3.01
N GLY A 67 7.60 22.11 -1.97
CA GLY A 67 7.96 20.76 -1.53
C GLY A 67 6.77 19.88 -1.15
N SER A 68 5.68 20.48 -0.65
CA SER A 68 4.43 19.78 -0.34
C SER A 68 3.79 19.13 -1.57
N ASP A 69 3.87 19.79 -2.73
CA ASP A 69 3.13 19.39 -3.91
C ASP A 69 3.79 18.15 -4.56
N VAL A 70 5.12 18.02 -4.41
CA VAL A 70 5.88 16.82 -4.80
C VAL A 70 5.37 15.58 -4.05
N VAL A 71 5.14 15.69 -2.75
CA VAL A 71 4.63 14.58 -1.92
C VAL A 71 3.23 14.18 -2.37
N VAL A 72 2.37 15.16 -2.67
CA VAL A 72 1.01 14.91 -3.17
C VAL A 72 1.05 14.19 -4.51
N TYR A 73 1.85 14.67 -5.47
CA TYR A 73 1.97 14.03 -6.78
C TYR A 73 2.53 12.61 -6.68
N ALA A 74 3.58 12.40 -5.89
CA ALA A 74 4.14 11.07 -5.64
C ALA A 74 3.11 10.14 -5.01
N SER A 75 2.31 10.63 -4.05
CA SER A 75 1.26 9.85 -3.39
C SER A 75 0.16 9.45 -4.37
N ILE A 76 -0.28 10.37 -5.23
CA ILE A 76 -1.29 10.09 -6.26
C ILE A 76 -0.77 9.04 -7.24
N LEU A 77 0.45 9.19 -7.76
CA LEU A 77 1.06 8.21 -8.67
C LEU A 77 1.18 6.83 -8.03
N LEU A 78 1.64 6.78 -6.77
CA LEU A 78 1.77 5.53 -6.03
C LEU A 78 0.41 4.88 -5.78
N LEU A 79 -0.62 5.66 -5.42
CA LEU A 79 -1.98 5.18 -5.26
C LEU A 79 -2.54 4.61 -6.58
N PHE A 80 -2.36 5.32 -7.69
CA PHE A 80 -2.75 4.83 -9.01
C PHE A 80 -2.09 3.49 -9.33
N TYR A 81 -0.78 3.37 -9.10
CA TYR A 81 -0.05 2.11 -9.30
C TYR A 81 -0.58 0.97 -8.40
N LEU A 82 -0.84 1.25 -7.12
CA LEU A 82 -1.38 0.25 -6.20
C LEU A 82 -2.79 -0.20 -6.59
N ILE A 83 -3.65 0.73 -7.02
CA ILE A 83 -4.99 0.43 -7.52
C ILE A 83 -4.89 -0.45 -8.76
N PHE A 84 -4.04 -0.07 -9.72
CA PHE A 84 -3.83 -0.86 -10.93
C PHE A 84 -3.35 -2.28 -10.61
N ARG A 85 -2.31 -2.42 -9.76
CA ARG A 85 -1.79 -3.72 -9.32
C ARG A 85 -2.86 -4.57 -8.63
N THR A 86 -3.71 -3.94 -7.81
CA THR A 86 -4.80 -4.64 -7.11
C THR A 86 -5.86 -5.14 -8.08
N ASN A 87 -6.20 -4.37 -9.12
CA ASN A 87 -7.13 -4.80 -10.16
C ASN A 87 -6.60 -6.02 -10.93
N ILE A 88 -5.32 -6.02 -11.30
CA ILE A 88 -4.69 -7.18 -11.96
C ILE A 88 -4.73 -8.43 -11.07
N LEU A 89 -4.40 -8.29 -9.79
CA LEU A 89 -4.49 -9.39 -8.83
C LEU A 89 -5.93 -9.93 -8.70
N LEU A 90 -6.91 -9.03 -8.66
CA LEU A 90 -8.32 -9.40 -8.56
C LEU A 90 -8.80 -10.15 -9.81
N GLU A 91 -8.37 -9.73 -11.00
CA GLU A 91 -8.72 -10.41 -12.24
C GLU A 91 -8.11 -11.81 -12.33
N ASN A 92 -6.83 -11.95 -11.95
CA ASN A 92 -6.17 -13.26 -11.88
C ASN A 92 -6.92 -14.20 -10.90
N LEU A 93 -7.30 -13.69 -9.73
CA LEU A 93 -8.05 -14.47 -8.75
C LEU A 93 -9.43 -14.91 -9.28
N ARG A 94 -10.11 -14.03 -10.04
CA ARG A 94 -11.39 -14.38 -10.70
C ARG A 94 -11.20 -15.48 -11.75
N HIS A 95 -10.12 -15.42 -12.51
CA HIS A 95 -9.79 -16.45 -13.49
C HIS A 95 -9.55 -17.81 -12.81
N ASP A 96 -8.71 -17.83 -11.77
CA ASP A 96 -8.39 -19.05 -11.02
C ASP A 96 -9.64 -19.68 -10.39
N LEU A 97 -10.51 -18.86 -9.80
CA LEU A 97 -11.79 -19.34 -9.25
C LEU A 97 -12.70 -19.93 -10.32
N THR A 98 -12.75 -19.31 -11.50
CA THR A 98 -13.56 -19.80 -12.62
C THR A 98 -13.05 -21.17 -13.10
N GLN A 99 -11.73 -21.35 -13.23
CA GLN A 99 -11.12 -22.63 -13.60
C GLN A 99 -11.38 -23.70 -12.52
N LEU A 100 -11.27 -23.33 -11.25
CA LEU A 100 -11.53 -24.22 -10.12
C LEU A 100 -12.98 -24.71 -10.13
N VAL A 101 -13.96 -23.80 -10.24
CA VAL A 101 -15.39 -24.14 -10.30
C VAL A 101 -15.69 -25.01 -11.51
N ARG A 102 -15.12 -24.70 -12.69
CA ARG A 102 -15.29 -25.53 -13.89
C ARG A 102 -14.77 -26.94 -13.70
N THR A 103 -13.58 -27.09 -13.10
CA THR A 103 -12.96 -28.38 -12.84
C THR A 103 -13.79 -29.20 -11.85
N LEU A 104 -14.32 -28.56 -10.80
CA LEU A 104 -15.21 -29.20 -9.83
C LEU A 104 -16.52 -29.67 -10.49
N ALA A 105 -17.13 -28.84 -11.34
CA ALA A 105 -18.37 -29.18 -12.03
C ALA A 105 -18.20 -30.36 -13.01
N LEU A 106 -17.12 -30.38 -13.81
CA LEU A 106 -16.83 -31.49 -14.72
C LEU A 106 -16.59 -32.81 -13.96
N LYS A 107 -15.84 -32.74 -12.85
CA LYS A 107 -15.57 -33.91 -11.99
C LYS A 107 -16.85 -34.49 -11.38
N ASP A 108 -17.84 -33.67 -11.08
CA ASP A 108 -19.11 -34.11 -10.52
C ASP A 108 -20.01 -34.79 -11.57
N VAL A 109 -19.98 -34.31 -12.80
CA VAL A 109 -20.65 -34.95 -13.95
C VAL A 109 -20.05 -36.33 -14.25
N ASP A 110 -18.71 -36.46 -14.19
CA ASP A 110 -18.05 -37.76 -14.43
C ASP A 110 -18.37 -38.78 -13.32
N ARG A 111 -18.60 -38.32 -12.09
CA ARG A 111 -19.01 -39.18 -10.97
C ARG A 111 -20.44 -39.68 -11.09
N THR A 112 -21.35 -38.87 -11.61
CA THR A 112 -22.78 -39.23 -11.78
C THR A 112 -23.05 -40.13 -12.99
N LYS A 113 -22.10 -40.26 -13.93
CA LYS A 113 -22.18 -41.19 -15.07
C LYS A 113 -21.64 -42.60 -14.79
N LYS A 114 -21.03 -42.84 -13.62
CA LYS A 114 -20.50 -44.14 -13.19
C LYS A 114 -21.49 -44.85 -12.28
#